data_AF-W1J7E4-F1
#
_entry.id   AF-W1J7E4-F1
#
_cell.length_a   1.000
_cell.length_b   1.000
_cell.length_c   1.000
_cell.angle_alpha   90.00
_cell.angle_beta   90.00
_cell.angle_gamma   90.00
#
_symmetry.space_group_name_H-M   'P 1'
#
loop_
_entity.id
_entity.type
_entity.pdbx_description
1 polymer ?
#
loop_
_entity_poly.entity_id
_entity_poly.type
_entity_poly.pdbx_seq_one_letter_code
_entity_poly.pdbx_strand_id
1 'polypeptide(L)'
;MTFEGNYTAYGNYIGEDVTSSAENRDKLLSPPHSVLSAFWFYKIYKNVFDSAEDDDFNTVTALINGGFNGYNDRLDYLKTAIRVLKAEHLNQLLENERFEFISSSIYNYKIYSFAWGLWHDPNIPTRRGTTKDRDEALRGYERVQTLITENPFRTEAQLNRKMYGIKNRDVSNYINERIAALRAGEGGARRGDEAGREGGVRRGN
;
A
#
# COMPACT_ATOMS: atom_id res chain seq x y z
N MET A 1 -7.20 -5.38 -16.96
CA MET A 1 -6.13 -4.36 -17.09
C MET A 1 -6.77 -2.98 -17.17
N THR A 2 -6.12 -1.90 -16.74
CA THR A 2 -6.67 -0.52 -16.78
C THR A 2 -5.61 0.46 -17.29
N PHE A 3 -6.03 1.67 -17.68
CA PHE A 3 -5.22 2.75 -18.29
C PHE A 3 -4.69 2.45 -19.69
N GLU A 4 -4.92 3.38 -20.62
CA GLU A 4 -4.54 3.29 -22.04
C GLU A 4 -3.10 2.82 -22.25
N GLY A 5 -2.13 3.37 -21.52
CA GLY A 5 -0.73 3.00 -21.64
C GLY A 5 -0.45 1.51 -21.41
N ASN A 6 -1.20 0.84 -20.51
CA ASN A 6 -1.03 -0.59 -20.28
C ASN A 6 -1.59 -1.42 -21.44
N TYR A 7 -2.72 -0.99 -22.01
CA TYR A 7 -3.30 -1.62 -23.19
C TYR A 7 -2.35 -1.53 -24.39
N THR A 8 -1.79 -0.35 -24.65
CA THR A 8 -0.80 -0.13 -25.70
C THR A 8 0.46 -0.98 -25.50
N ALA A 9 0.97 -1.04 -24.27
CA ALA A 9 2.14 -1.86 -23.95
C ALA A 9 1.89 -3.37 -24.16
N TYR A 10 0.70 -3.86 -23.81
CA TYR A 10 0.32 -5.25 -24.06
C TYR A 10 0.17 -5.55 -25.55
N GLY A 11 -0.52 -4.68 -26.30
CA GLY A 11 -0.67 -4.81 -27.76
C GLY A 11 0.69 -4.86 -28.48
N ASN A 12 1.61 -3.98 -28.08
CA ASN A 12 2.99 -4.00 -28.58
C ASN A 12 3.73 -5.30 -28.24
N TYR A 13 3.51 -5.86 -27.04
CA TYR A 13 4.14 -7.12 -26.62
C TYR A 13 3.66 -8.32 -27.45
N ILE A 14 2.36 -8.40 -27.75
CA ILE A 14 1.80 -9.50 -28.54
C ILE A 14 1.85 -9.27 -30.05
N GLY A 15 2.18 -8.05 -30.50
CA GLY A 15 2.18 -7.68 -31.93
C GLY A 15 0.78 -7.53 -32.52
N GLU A 16 -0.23 -7.23 -31.70
CA GLU A 16 -1.63 -7.10 -32.12
C GLU A 16 -2.25 -5.80 -31.60
N ASP A 17 -3.15 -5.22 -32.40
CA ASP A 17 -3.93 -4.07 -31.99
C ASP A 17 -5.07 -4.48 -31.06
N VAL A 18 -5.07 -3.92 -29.86
CA VAL A 18 -6.08 -4.11 -28.81
C VAL A 18 -6.67 -2.79 -28.30
N THR A 19 -6.47 -1.67 -29.01
CA THR A 19 -6.83 -0.33 -28.51
C THR A 19 -7.66 0.50 -29.47
N SER A 20 -7.40 0.43 -30.78
CA SER A 20 -7.85 1.45 -31.74
C SER A 20 -9.36 1.50 -32.00
N SER A 21 -10.07 0.40 -31.79
CA SER A 21 -11.52 0.27 -32.03
C SER A 21 -12.21 -0.48 -30.89
N ALA A 22 -13.54 -0.43 -30.84
CA ALA A 22 -14.31 -1.24 -29.87
C ALA A 22 -14.03 -2.74 -30.06
N GLU A 23 -14.07 -3.21 -31.30
CA GLU A 23 -13.76 -4.59 -31.67
C GLU A 23 -12.34 -5.01 -31.23
N ASN A 24 -11.34 -4.14 -31.39
CA ASN A 24 -9.98 -4.42 -30.93
C ASN A 24 -9.89 -4.49 -29.40
N ARG A 25 -10.63 -3.66 -28.67
CA ARG A 25 -10.68 -3.72 -27.20
C ARG A 25 -11.42 -4.96 -26.69
N ASP A 26 -12.45 -5.40 -27.41
CA ASP A 26 -13.26 -6.57 -27.03
C ASP A 26 -12.46 -7.87 -27.03
N LYS A 27 -11.34 -7.94 -27.77
CA LYS A 27 -10.37 -9.04 -27.69
C LYS A 27 -9.89 -9.32 -26.25
N LEU A 28 -9.85 -8.31 -25.39
CA LEU A 28 -9.40 -8.44 -24.00
C LEU A 28 -10.48 -8.96 -23.05
N LEU A 29 -11.73 -9.04 -23.51
CA LEU A 29 -12.86 -9.56 -22.73
C LEU A 29 -12.98 -11.08 -22.83
N SER A 30 -12.30 -11.70 -23.80
CA SER A 30 -12.40 -13.13 -24.08
C SER A 30 -11.03 -13.83 -24.07
N PRO A 31 -11.01 -15.17 -23.88
CA PRO A 31 -9.81 -15.94 -24.07
C PRO A 31 -9.28 -15.85 -25.52
N PRO A 32 -7.95 -15.87 -25.70
CA PRO A 32 -6.95 -16.03 -24.65
C PRO A 32 -6.55 -14.72 -23.96
N HIS A 33 -6.82 -13.55 -24.53
CA HIS A 33 -6.22 -12.30 -24.05
C HIS A 33 -6.75 -11.82 -22.70
N SER A 34 -7.97 -12.20 -22.30
CA SER A 34 -8.48 -11.94 -20.94
C SER A 34 -7.61 -12.56 -19.85
N VAL A 35 -6.93 -13.67 -20.15
CA VAL A 35 -6.03 -14.39 -19.25
C VAL A 35 -4.57 -14.01 -19.52
N LEU A 36 -4.13 -14.01 -20.79
CA LEU A 36 -2.74 -13.73 -21.14
C LEU A 36 -2.31 -12.30 -20.77
N SER A 37 -3.21 -11.31 -20.86
CA SER A 37 -2.89 -9.94 -20.42
C SER A 37 -2.63 -9.85 -18.91
N ALA A 38 -3.31 -10.67 -18.10
CA ALA A 38 -3.07 -10.73 -16.66
C ALA A 38 -1.71 -11.36 -16.34
N PHE A 39 -1.36 -12.47 -16.98
CA PHE A 39 -0.05 -13.11 -16.80
C PHE A 39 1.10 -12.26 -17.32
N TRP A 40 0.93 -11.62 -18.48
CA TRP A 40 1.91 -10.68 -19.00
C TRP A 40 2.12 -9.52 -18.03
N PHE A 41 1.05 -8.94 -17.50
CA PHE A 41 1.17 -7.85 -16.52
C PHE A 41 1.94 -8.29 -15.28
N TYR A 42 1.56 -9.46 -14.75
CA TYR A 42 2.11 -10.03 -13.52
C TYR A 42 3.58 -10.44 -13.66
N LYS A 43 3.95 -11.22 -14.69
CA LYS A 43 5.29 -11.78 -14.83
C LYS A 43 6.26 -10.89 -15.61
N ILE A 44 5.79 -10.13 -16.60
CA ILE A 44 6.67 -9.45 -17.56
C ILE A 44 6.66 -7.94 -17.35
N TYR A 45 5.49 -7.32 -17.35
CA TYR A 45 5.40 -5.86 -17.39
C TYR A 45 5.68 -5.19 -16.04
N LYS A 46 5.11 -5.72 -14.95
CA LYS A 46 5.32 -5.20 -13.59
C LYS A 46 6.30 -6.00 -12.76
N ASN A 47 6.74 -7.16 -13.26
CA ASN A 47 7.63 -8.07 -12.56
C ASN A 47 7.17 -8.38 -11.12
N VAL A 48 5.87 -8.60 -10.94
CA VAL A 48 5.24 -8.90 -9.64
C VAL A 48 5.61 -10.29 -9.16
N PHE A 49 5.86 -11.21 -10.10
CA PHE A 49 6.18 -12.59 -9.79
C PHE A 49 7.40 -12.73 -8.87
N ASP A 50 8.47 -11.98 -9.09
CA ASP A 50 9.69 -12.10 -8.29
C ASP A 50 9.39 -11.76 -6.81
N SER A 51 8.61 -10.70 -6.55
CA SER A 51 8.15 -10.40 -5.20
C SER A 51 7.19 -11.45 -4.62
N ALA A 52 6.44 -12.15 -5.47
CA ALA A 52 5.58 -13.24 -5.02
C ALA A 52 6.38 -14.52 -4.69
N GLU A 53 7.48 -14.79 -5.39
CA GLU A 53 8.42 -15.86 -5.03
C GLU A 53 9.09 -15.59 -3.69
N ASP A 54 9.36 -14.31 -3.38
CA ASP A 54 9.90 -13.86 -2.09
C ASP A 54 8.84 -13.80 -0.96
N ASP A 55 7.61 -14.24 -1.23
CA ASP A 55 6.46 -14.16 -0.30
C ASP A 55 6.15 -12.72 0.19
N ASP A 56 6.51 -11.72 -0.61
CA ASP A 56 6.34 -10.31 -0.28
C ASP A 56 4.99 -9.79 -0.75
N PHE A 57 3.93 -10.20 -0.06
CA PHE A 57 2.54 -9.81 -0.34
C PHE A 57 2.34 -8.28 -0.37
N ASN A 58 3.05 -7.56 0.49
CA ASN A 58 3.01 -6.11 0.60
C ASN A 58 3.50 -5.46 -0.71
N THR A 59 4.63 -5.93 -1.25
CA THR A 59 5.15 -5.47 -2.54
C THR A 59 4.25 -5.90 -3.70
N VAL A 60 3.76 -7.14 -3.70
CA VAL A 60 2.81 -7.63 -4.70
C VAL A 60 1.59 -6.72 -4.81
N THR A 61 1.00 -6.36 -3.67
CA THR A 61 -0.17 -5.47 -3.64
C THR A 61 0.17 -4.06 -4.14
N ALA A 62 1.29 -3.51 -3.69
CA ALA A 62 1.74 -2.18 -4.07
C ALA A 62 2.04 -2.06 -5.58
N LEU A 63 2.60 -3.11 -6.21
CA LEU A 63 2.89 -3.12 -7.65
C LEU A 63 1.62 -3.23 -8.50
N ILE A 64 0.65 -4.05 -8.09
CA ILE A 64 -0.59 -4.26 -8.85
C ILE A 64 -1.44 -2.99 -8.90
N ASN A 65 -1.60 -2.29 -7.78
CA ASN A 65 -2.50 -1.13 -7.67
C ASN A 65 -1.78 0.21 -7.62
N GLY A 66 -0.46 0.23 -7.55
CA GLY A 66 0.32 1.42 -7.22
C GLY A 66 0.13 1.88 -5.77
N GLY A 67 -0.39 1.04 -4.86
CA GLY A 67 -0.71 1.35 -3.47
C GLY A 67 -1.55 0.24 -2.82
N PHE A 68 -2.23 0.51 -1.71
CA PHE A 68 -2.87 -0.52 -0.88
C PHE A 68 -4.40 -0.56 -0.97
N ASN A 69 -4.96 -0.18 -2.11
CA ASN A 69 -6.41 -0.33 -2.35
C ASN A 69 -6.80 -1.81 -2.39
N GLY A 70 -7.82 -2.19 -1.61
CA GLY A 70 -8.29 -3.58 -1.48
C GLY A 70 -7.27 -4.53 -0.82
N TYR A 71 -6.35 -4.01 -0.01
CA TYR A 71 -5.31 -4.81 0.65
C TYR A 71 -5.89 -5.93 1.52
N ASN A 72 -6.83 -5.62 2.41
CA ASN A 72 -7.46 -6.60 3.29
C ASN A 72 -8.20 -7.67 2.49
N ASP A 73 -8.98 -7.29 1.47
CA ASP A 73 -9.68 -8.25 0.61
C ASP A 73 -8.69 -9.22 -0.07
N ARG A 74 -7.56 -8.71 -0.56
CA ARG A 74 -6.49 -9.53 -1.17
C ARG A 74 -5.85 -10.47 -0.16
N LEU A 75 -5.64 -10.00 1.07
CA LEU A 75 -5.07 -10.80 2.14
C LEU A 75 -6.02 -11.95 2.51
N ASP A 76 -7.33 -11.69 2.57
CA ASP A 76 -8.34 -12.70 2.86
C ASP A 76 -8.44 -13.76 1.75
N TYR A 77 -8.35 -13.33 0.48
CA TYR A 77 -8.26 -14.26 -0.65
C TYR A 77 -6.98 -15.11 -0.59
N LEU A 78 -5.83 -14.50 -0.29
CA LEU A 78 -4.57 -15.23 -0.16
C LEU A 78 -4.65 -16.25 0.98
N LYS A 79 -5.08 -15.85 2.17
CA LYS A 79 -5.29 -16.77 3.31
C LYS A 79 -6.21 -17.92 2.96
N THR A 80 -7.30 -17.64 2.24
CA THR A 80 -8.22 -18.68 1.75
C THR A 80 -7.53 -19.63 0.79
N ALA A 81 -6.74 -19.12 -0.17
CA ALA A 81 -5.98 -19.93 -1.11
C ALA A 81 -4.94 -20.80 -0.40
N ILE A 82 -4.18 -20.24 0.56
CA ILE A 82 -3.21 -20.97 1.37
C ILE A 82 -3.87 -22.18 2.04
N ARG A 83 -4.98 -21.95 2.74
CA ARG A 83 -5.71 -23.00 3.45
C ARG A 83 -6.26 -24.08 2.53
N VAL A 84 -6.87 -23.69 1.40
CA VAL A 84 -7.50 -24.64 0.46
C VAL A 84 -6.45 -25.46 -0.29
N LEU A 85 -5.33 -24.84 -0.67
CA LEU A 85 -4.25 -25.48 -1.40
C LEU A 85 -3.21 -26.16 -0.50
N LYS A 86 -3.33 -26.00 0.83
CA LYS A 86 -2.35 -26.48 1.83
C LYS A 86 -0.94 -25.96 1.55
N ALA A 87 -0.86 -24.65 1.28
CA ALA A 87 0.34 -23.96 0.82
C ALA A 87 1.02 -23.14 1.94
N GLU A 88 0.80 -23.49 3.21
CA GLU A 88 1.36 -22.78 4.36
C GLU A 88 2.89 -22.72 4.28
N HIS A 89 3.52 -23.79 3.80
CA HIS A 89 4.97 -23.90 3.60
C HIS A 89 5.54 -22.93 2.55
N LEU A 90 4.69 -22.27 1.75
CA LEU A 90 5.09 -21.27 0.76
C LEU A 90 4.89 -19.83 1.24
N ASN A 91 4.30 -19.62 2.43
CA ASN A 91 3.91 -18.30 2.93
C ASN A 91 4.58 -18.03 4.29
N GLN A 92 5.91 -17.92 4.27
CA GLN A 92 6.78 -17.79 5.45
C GLN A 92 6.73 -16.42 6.12
N LEU A 93 6.42 -15.35 5.38
CA LEU A 93 6.27 -13.98 5.88
C LEU A 93 4.87 -13.68 6.41
N LEU A 94 3.90 -14.58 6.21
CA LEU A 94 2.58 -14.49 6.82
C LEU A 94 2.63 -14.96 8.27
N GLU A 95 2.81 -14.03 9.20
CA GLU A 95 2.88 -14.30 10.63
C GLU A 95 1.69 -13.66 11.36
N ASN A 96 1.06 -14.36 12.29
CA ASN A 96 -0.08 -13.85 13.07
C ASN A 96 -1.15 -13.19 12.18
N GLU A 97 -1.47 -13.85 11.05
CA GLU A 97 -2.44 -13.40 10.06
C GLU A 97 -2.11 -12.07 9.35
N ARG A 98 -0.84 -11.62 9.35
CA ARG A 98 -0.41 -10.39 8.69
C ARG A 98 0.98 -10.51 8.05
N PHE A 99 1.25 -9.61 7.10
CA PHE A 99 2.59 -9.43 6.53
C PHE A 99 3.20 -8.16 7.11
N GLU A 100 4.32 -8.30 7.82
CA GLU A 100 4.99 -7.18 8.49
C GLU A 100 5.53 -6.15 7.49
N PHE A 101 5.29 -4.86 7.77
CA PHE A 101 5.79 -3.76 6.95
C PHE A 101 7.32 -3.78 6.83
N ILE A 102 8.02 -4.04 7.94
CA ILE A 102 9.49 -4.00 8.02
C ILE A 102 10.18 -5.13 7.26
N SER A 103 9.49 -6.26 7.08
CA SER A 103 10.03 -7.43 6.38
C SER A 103 9.86 -7.34 4.86
N SER A 104 9.01 -6.41 4.39
CA SER A 104 8.73 -6.22 2.99
C SER A 104 9.72 -5.29 2.30
N SER A 105 9.99 -5.51 1.03
CA SER A 105 10.83 -4.63 0.22
C SER A 105 10.27 -3.21 0.12
N ILE A 106 8.94 -3.01 0.26
CA ILE A 106 8.32 -1.67 0.28
C ILE A 106 8.89 -0.75 1.37
N TYR A 107 9.45 -1.34 2.44
CA TYR A 107 10.12 -0.64 3.53
C TYR A 107 11.31 0.19 3.03
N ASN A 108 11.91 -0.18 1.89
CA ASN A 108 13.09 0.47 1.33
C ASN A 108 12.76 1.42 0.16
N TYR A 109 11.49 1.52 -0.23
CA TYR A 109 11.04 2.41 -1.30
C TYR A 109 10.28 3.61 -0.74
N LYS A 110 10.80 4.82 -0.97
CA LYS A 110 10.18 6.09 -0.53
C LYS A 110 8.69 6.16 -0.87
N ILE A 111 8.33 5.81 -2.10
CA ILE A 111 6.96 5.87 -2.57
C ILE A 111 6.06 4.88 -1.80
N TYR A 112 6.48 3.64 -1.62
CA TYR A 112 5.63 2.64 -0.97
C TYR A 112 5.62 2.72 0.55
N SER A 113 6.73 3.14 1.18
CA SER A 113 6.72 3.52 2.61
C SER A 113 5.77 4.68 2.87
N PHE A 114 5.76 5.69 2.00
CA PHE A 114 4.80 6.79 2.09
C PHE A 114 3.35 6.32 1.85
N ALA A 115 3.14 5.42 0.88
CA ALA A 115 1.84 4.80 0.64
C ALA A 115 1.34 4.02 1.85
N TRP A 116 2.23 3.29 2.54
CA TRP A 116 1.89 2.55 3.76
C TRP A 116 1.32 3.49 4.82
N GLY A 117 2.03 4.60 5.06
CA GLY A 117 1.58 5.68 5.94
C GLY A 117 0.19 6.20 5.54
N LEU A 118 0.03 6.63 4.29
CA LEU A 118 -1.22 7.20 3.78
C LEU A 118 -2.43 6.26 3.88
N TRP A 119 -2.26 4.97 3.62
CA TRP A 119 -3.37 4.01 3.63
C TRP A 119 -3.75 3.58 5.04
N HIS A 120 -2.81 3.45 5.97
CA HIS A 120 -3.12 3.11 7.36
C HIS A 120 -3.59 4.31 8.19
N ASP A 121 -3.32 5.54 7.74
CA ASP A 121 -3.65 6.76 8.47
C ASP A 121 -5.15 6.91 8.78
N PRO A 122 -5.55 6.91 10.08
CA PRO A 122 -6.95 7.02 10.49
C PRO A 122 -7.57 8.39 10.17
N ASN A 123 -6.79 9.46 10.06
CA ASN A 123 -7.32 10.78 9.67
C ASN A 123 -7.30 10.98 8.15
N ILE A 124 -7.14 9.92 7.34
CA ILE A 124 -7.29 9.94 5.87
C ILE A 124 -8.30 8.85 5.46
N PRO A 125 -9.62 9.11 5.56
CA PRO A 125 -10.64 8.10 5.26
C PRO A 125 -10.78 7.80 3.76
N THR A 126 -10.29 8.69 2.90
CA THR A 126 -10.38 8.55 1.44
C THR A 126 -9.47 7.46 0.87
N ARG A 127 -8.40 7.09 1.59
CA ARG A 127 -7.54 5.95 1.25
C ARG A 127 -8.14 4.69 1.87
N ARG A 128 -8.74 3.83 1.05
CA ARG A 128 -9.46 2.63 1.50
C ARG A 128 -8.67 1.37 1.18
N GLY A 129 -8.96 0.27 1.87
CA GLY A 129 -8.44 -1.05 1.57
C GLY A 129 -7.60 -1.68 2.67
N THR A 130 -7.05 -0.88 3.59
CA THR A 130 -6.34 -1.36 4.77
C THR A 130 -7.17 -1.08 6.03
N THR A 131 -6.89 -1.82 7.10
CA THR A 131 -7.36 -1.45 8.44
C THR A 131 -6.66 -0.15 8.85
N LYS A 132 -7.42 0.79 9.43
CA LYS A 132 -6.85 2.05 9.91
C LYS A 132 -6.14 1.80 11.22
N ASP A 133 -4.86 2.13 11.23
CA ASP A 133 -3.98 1.90 12.36
C ASP A 133 -2.98 3.04 12.43
N ARG A 134 -3.00 3.74 13.57
CA ARG A 134 -2.16 4.91 13.82
C ARG A 134 -0.68 4.53 13.83
N ASP A 135 -0.33 3.41 14.44
CA ASP A 135 1.05 3.02 14.66
C ASP A 135 1.65 2.51 13.35
N GLU A 136 0.88 1.80 12.52
CA GLU A 136 1.27 1.47 11.14
C GLU A 136 1.43 2.71 10.26
N ALA A 137 0.54 3.70 10.41
CA ALA A 137 0.67 4.97 9.70
C ALA A 137 1.98 5.69 10.07
N LEU A 138 2.29 5.76 11.37
CA LEU A 138 3.54 6.33 11.87
C LEU A 138 4.77 5.58 11.34
N ARG A 139 4.78 4.24 11.38
CA ARG A 139 5.87 3.42 10.82
C ARG A 139 6.16 3.77 9.37
N GLY A 140 5.12 3.89 8.54
CA GLY A 140 5.26 4.26 7.12
C GLY A 140 5.86 5.66 6.95
N TYR A 141 5.28 6.65 7.65
CA TYR A 141 5.71 8.05 7.57
C TYR A 141 7.14 8.28 8.08
N GLU A 142 7.49 7.71 9.23
CA GLU A 142 8.84 7.80 9.81
C GLU A 142 9.86 7.11 8.91
N ARG A 143 9.50 5.99 8.28
CA ARG A 143 10.38 5.31 7.33
C ARG A 143 10.64 6.15 6.10
N VAL A 144 9.63 6.74 5.46
CA VAL A 144 9.89 7.60 4.30
C VAL A 144 10.67 8.86 4.68
N GLN A 145 10.46 9.42 5.87
CA GLN A 145 11.28 10.53 6.37
C GLN A 145 12.76 10.13 6.44
N THR A 146 13.05 8.96 7.02
CA THR A 146 14.40 8.38 7.08
C THR A 146 15.01 8.23 5.68
N LEU A 147 14.28 7.62 4.75
CA LEU A 147 14.74 7.40 3.38
C LEU A 147 14.98 8.70 2.59
N ILE A 148 14.22 9.76 2.85
CA ILE A 148 14.43 11.09 2.25
C ILE A 148 15.67 11.76 2.84
N THR A 149 15.89 11.65 4.14
CA THR A 149 17.10 12.17 4.78
C THR A 149 18.37 11.47 4.27
N GLU A 150 18.35 10.14 4.19
CA GLU A 150 19.49 9.33 3.72
C GLU A 150 19.80 9.56 2.23
N ASN A 151 18.75 9.68 1.41
CA ASN A 151 18.89 9.86 -0.03
C ASN A 151 17.89 10.91 -0.53
N PRO A 152 18.23 12.21 -0.40
CA PRO A 152 17.32 13.30 -0.75
C PRO A 152 17.07 13.40 -2.26
N PHE A 153 15.96 14.04 -2.63
CA PHE A 153 15.70 14.43 -4.02
C PHE A 153 16.67 15.55 -4.42
N ARG A 154 17.53 15.30 -5.41
CA ARG A 154 18.65 16.19 -5.76
C ARG A 154 18.40 17.04 -7.00
N THR A 155 17.48 16.63 -7.88
CA THR A 155 17.22 17.32 -9.14
C THR A 155 15.83 17.96 -9.17
N GLU A 156 15.70 19.03 -9.95
CA GLU A 156 14.41 19.71 -10.16
C GLU A 156 13.35 18.75 -10.74
N ALA A 157 13.78 17.84 -11.63
CA ALA A 157 12.93 16.78 -12.16
C ALA A 157 12.45 15.84 -11.04
N GLN A 158 13.32 15.43 -10.12
CA GLN A 158 12.93 14.61 -8.98
C GLN A 158 11.99 15.38 -8.04
N LEU A 159 12.26 16.64 -7.75
CA LEU A 159 11.45 17.48 -6.86
C LEU A 159 10.04 17.76 -7.40
N ASN A 160 9.87 17.76 -8.73
CA ASN A 160 8.58 18.00 -9.38
C ASN A 160 7.75 16.73 -9.64
N ARG A 161 8.33 15.54 -9.48
CA ARG A 161 7.56 14.29 -9.48
C ARG A 161 6.61 14.26 -8.29
N LYS A 162 5.50 13.54 -8.45
CA LYS A 162 4.48 13.41 -7.42
C LYS A 162 4.47 12.00 -6.84
N MET A 163 4.34 11.90 -5.53
CA MET A 163 3.94 10.69 -4.83
C MET A 163 2.52 10.89 -4.33
N TYR A 164 1.58 10.10 -4.88
CA TYR A 164 0.16 10.12 -4.49
C TYR A 164 -0.52 11.50 -4.55
N GLY A 165 -0.07 12.35 -5.49
CA GLY A 165 -0.60 13.69 -5.72
C GLY A 165 0.22 14.82 -5.10
N ILE A 166 1.18 14.51 -4.22
CA ILE A 166 2.01 15.50 -3.53
C ILE A 166 3.38 15.56 -4.22
N LYS A 167 3.87 16.75 -4.55
CA LYS A 167 5.20 16.89 -5.16
C LYS A 167 6.28 16.50 -4.15
N ASN A 168 7.34 15.86 -4.62
CA ASN A 168 8.44 15.37 -3.78
C ASN A 168 9.06 16.47 -2.90
N ARG A 169 9.11 17.72 -3.36
CA ARG A 169 9.56 18.87 -2.55
C ARG A 169 8.69 19.16 -1.31
N ASP A 170 7.40 18.80 -1.36
CA ASP A 170 6.41 19.10 -0.32
C ASP A 170 6.16 17.89 0.59
N VAL A 171 6.66 16.71 0.22
CA VAL A 171 6.41 15.45 0.94
C VAL A 171 6.91 15.50 2.37
N SER A 172 8.11 16.06 2.63
CA SER A 172 8.64 16.13 4.00
C SER A 172 7.76 16.98 4.93
N ASN A 173 7.27 18.13 4.44
CA ASN A 173 6.36 18.99 5.21
C ASN A 173 5.04 18.26 5.50
N TYR A 174 4.46 17.64 4.46
CA TYR A 174 3.25 16.84 4.61
C TYR A 174 3.41 15.73 5.66
N ILE A 175 4.50 14.95 5.58
CA ILE A 175 4.79 13.87 6.54
C ILE A 175 4.89 14.41 7.97
N ASN A 176 5.61 15.52 8.18
CA ASN A 176 5.78 16.11 9.51
C ASN A 176 4.44 16.53 10.11
N GLU A 177 3.56 17.14 9.32
CA GLU A 177 2.20 17.50 9.75
C GLU A 177 1.38 16.26 10.12
N ARG A 178 1.47 15.18 9.32
CA ARG A 178 0.77 13.91 9.63
C ARG A 178 1.28 13.28 10.92
N ILE A 179 2.59 13.17 11.10
CA ILE A 179 3.20 12.61 12.32
C ILE A 179 2.77 13.42 13.54
N ALA A 180 2.81 14.76 13.46
CA ALA A 180 2.36 15.62 14.55
C ALA A 180 0.89 15.40 14.90
N ALA A 181 0.00 15.32 13.90
CA ALA A 181 -1.42 15.07 14.11
C ALA A 181 -1.70 13.70 14.74
N LEU A 182 -1.01 12.64 14.28
CA LEU A 182 -1.16 11.29 14.81
C LEU A 182 -0.69 11.18 16.26
N ARG A 183 0.43 11.84 16.60
CA ARG A 183 0.97 11.87 17.97
C ARG A 183 0.14 12.76 18.91
N ALA A 184 -0.41 13.88 18.43
CA ALA A 184 -1.28 14.73 19.23
C ALA A 184 -2.55 14.01 19.72
N GLY A 185 -3.06 13.07 18.92
CA GLY A 185 -4.20 12.22 19.29
C GLY A 185 -3.98 11.33 20.52
N GLU A 186 -2.72 11.03 20.91
CA GLU A 186 -2.43 10.26 22.13
C GLU A 186 -2.68 11.06 23.42
N GLY A 187 -2.49 12.37 23.39
CA GLY A 187 -2.64 13.23 24.57
C GLY A 187 -4.09 13.46 24.99
N GLY A 188 -5.04 13.34 24.06
CA GLY A 188 -6.47 13.49 24.33
C GLY A 188 -7.09 12.27 25.01
N ALA A 189 -6.68 11.06 24.61
CA ALA A 189 -7.18 9.82 25.20
C ALA A 189 -6.71 9.62 26.65
N ARG A 190 -5.45 9.96 26.96
CA ARG A 190 -4.92 9.83 28.33
C ARG A 190 -5.50 10.83 29.35
N ARG A 191 -5.97 12.00 28.91
CA ARG A 191 -6.63 12.99 29.81
C ARG A 191 -8.08 12.63 30.17
N GLY A 192 -8.72 11.72 29.43
CA GLY A 192 -10.09 11.27 29.71
C GLY A 192 -10.20 10.32 30.90
N ASP A 193 -9.15 9.52 31.17
CA ASP A 193 -9.17 8.46 32.18
C ASP A 193 -8.79 8.93 33.59
N GLU A 194 -8.06 10.04 33.73
CA GLU A 194 -7.69 10.58 35.05
C GLU A 194 -8.80 11.43 35.71
N ALA A 195 -9.77 11.94 34.94
CA ALA A 195 -10.85 12.77 35.47
C ALA A 195 -11.99 11.99 36.16
N GLY A 196 -11.95 10.65 36.14
CA GLY A 196 -13.01 9.78 36.68
C GLY A 196 -12.80 9.25 38.10
N ARG A 197 -11.70 9.61 38.78
CA ARG A 197 -11.30 9.00 40.07
C ARG A 197 -11.14 9.98 41.24
N GLU A 198 -11.89 11.07 41.28
CA GLU A 198 -12.02 11.87 42.51
C GLU A 198 -13.49 12.22 42.78
N GLY A 199 -14.17 11.37 43.55
CA GLY A 199 -15.56 11.65 43.91
C GLY A 199 -16.24 10.54 44.70
N GLY A 200 -15.75 10.22 45.89
CA GLY A 200 -16.41 9.20 46.71
C GLY A 200 -15.82 8.92 48.08
N VAL A 201 -15.63 9.92 48.94
CA VAL A 201 -15.50 9.69 50.39
C VAL A 201 -16.67 10.34 51.09
N ARG A 202 -17.75 9.56 51.30
CA ARG A 202 -18.81 9.91 52.25
C ARG A 202 -18.40 9.45 53.64
N ARG A 203 -18.26 10.41 54.54
CA ARG A 203 -18.15 10.23 55.99
C ARG A 203 -19.46 9.65 56.53
N GLY A 204 -19.37 8.62 57.35
CA GLY A 204 -20.41 8.19 58.27
C GLY A 204 -19.85 8.21 59.68
N ASN A 205 -20.51 8.94 60.57
CA ASN A 205 -20.44 8.82 62.03
C ASN A 205 -21.89 8.81 62.51
#